data_AF-A0A5Q2NWD9-F1
#
_entry.id   AF-A0A5Q2NWD9-F1
#
_cell.length_a   1.000
_cell.length_b   1.000
_cell.length_c   1.000
_cell.angle_alpha   90.00
_cell.angle_beta   90.00
_cell.angle_gamma   90.00
#
_symmetry.space_group_name_H-M   'P 1'
#
loop_
_entity.id
_entity.type
_entity.pdbx_description
1 polymer ?
#
loop_
_entity_poly.entity_id
_entity_poly.type
_entity_poly.pdbx_seq_one_letter_code
_entity_poly.pdbx_strand_id
1 'polypeptide(L)'
;MKIMKKLVTKKTAALLVFMMMVSALSPVLAFAASNFENLSATDSRVTGTVYVEADSYIAKDVYIDDQNRIAIQVYGENDTVGTTVYATYSTYTADGRYLYTINSTVSYSTYYTLKYGDKSAVGGAVYGRVTNGTSFPGFPGIPPVTGGDIIGADGKVNRDRLIAALAADENARIKTTTDTVYLPADALLNGKTLTIYNDAGVSITLPLAALKLADLAKSLGVELKDLVIRVEMKKLEGDAAKAVNDAVKAVGATQLADAYDFKVVAVGGGKELPIEKFGQLVQRTIPLTSAATPSAAGVLFNPTAKELSFVPSTFAKADDKTIATLKRDGSSIYTVIQGKTARFNDALPFWSKNAVESLSEKLIVEGTGKNLFEPKRGITRAEFAALVIRSLGVQPVTSSTYKFNDVISTKWYAGTVAAAAEIGLVIGDEKGNFNPNAPITRKEVAAIVVRATEYAGKSIKLSDADANAALAGFKDTAILGWAKAEVAAAVKAGIVNGQSSTAIAGNAFANRAEAATMIARYLPIAGLSN
;
A
#
# COMPACT_ATOMS: atom_id res chain seq x y z
N MET A 1 -6.02 -83.08 7.51
CA MET A 1 -6.68 -81.87 8.05
C MET A 1 -5.71 -80.80 8.60
N LYS A 2 -4.57 -80.52 7.92
CA LYS A 2 -3.68 -79.37 8.25
C LYS A 2 -3.33 -78.51 7.02
N ILE A 3 -3.64 -78.98 5.81
CA ILE A 3 -3.30 -78.30 4.55
C ILE A 3 -4.46 -77.39 4.07
N MET A 4 -5.72 -77.73 4.39
CA MET A 4 -6.88 -76.87 4.11
C MET A 4 -6.89 -75.55 4.92
N LYS A 5 -6.24 -75.48 6.09
CA LYS A 5 -6.20 -74.24 6.89
C LYS A 5 -5.27 -73.16 6.33
N LYS A 6 -4.16 -73.53 5.67
CA LYS A 6 -3.22 -72.55 5.07
C LYS A 6 -3.72 -71.95 3.76
N LEU A 7 -4.46 -72.73 2.95
CA LEU A 7 -5.02 -72.21 1.70
C LEU A 7 -6.19 -71.27 1.96
N VAL A 8 -7.02 -71.55 2.96
CA VAL A 8 -8.13 -70.68 3.36
C VAL A 8 -7.59 -69.36 3.92
N THR A 9 -6.63 -69.38 4.86
CA THR A 9 -6.06 -68.13 5.43
C THR A 9 -5.33 -67.26 4.42
N LYS A 10 -4.64 -67.85 3.42
CA LYS A 10 -3.97 -67.06 2.37
C LYS A 10 -4.99 -66.42 1.41
N LYS A 11 -6.12 -67.08 1.15
CA LYS A 11 -7.22 -66.52 0.36
C LYS A 11 -8.03 -65.48 1.12
N THR A 12 -8.24 -65.62 2.44
CA THR A 12 -8.91 -64.57 3.24
C THR A 12 -8.04 -63.33 3.41
N ALA A 13 -6.71 -63.46 3.55
CA ALA A 13 -5.82 -62.31 3.63
C ALA A 13 -5.71 -61.55 2.30
N ALA A 14 -5.66 -62.25 1.17
CA ALA A 14 -5.68 -61.64 -0.16
C ALA A 14 -7.03 -60.95 -0.45
N LEU A 15 -8.15 -61.52 0.01
CA LEU A 15 -9.48 -60.91 -0.11
C LEU A 15 -9.62 -59.66 0.76
N LEU A 16 -9.05 -59.63 1.97
CA LEU A 16 -9.05 -58.46 2.85
C LEU A 16 -8.17 -57.33 2.31
N VAL A 17 -7.00 -57.64 1.75
CA VAL A 17 -6.13 -56.65 1.09
C VAL A 17 -6.76 -56.15 -0.22
N PHE A 18 -7.44 -57.01 -0.98
CA PHE A 18 -8.20 -56.60 -2.16
C PHE A 18 -9.43 -55.77 -1.78
N MET A 19 -10.15 -56.08 -0.70
CA MET A 19 -11.26 -55.24 -0.19
C MET A 19 -10.77 -53.92 0.39
N MET A 20 -9.59 -53.87 1.01
CA MET A 20 -8.98 -52.60 1.46
C MET A 20 -8.46 -51.76 0.28
N MET A 21 -7.93 -52.39 -0.79
CA MET A 21 -7.56 -51.67 -2.02
C MET A 21 -8.78 -51.23 -2.82
N VAL A 22 -9.86 -52.00 -2.87
CA VAL A 22 -11.14 -51.61 -3.51
C VAL A 22 -11.88 -50.56 -2.66
N SER A 23 -11.69 -50.53 -1.34
CA SER A 23 -12.14 -49.44 -0.47
C SER A 23 -11.30 -48.16 -0.62
N ALA A 24 -10.04 -48.27 -1.03
CA ALA A 24 -9.16 -47.13 -1.30
C ALA A 24 -9.22 -46.68 -2.79
N LEU A 25 -9.79 -47.51 -3.66
CA LEU A 25 -9.94 -47.27 -5.10
C LEU A 25 -11.31 -47.79 -5.56
N SER A 26 -12.39 -47.06 -5.23
CA SER A 26 -13.57 -46.77 -6.08
C SER A 26 -14.85 -46.53 -5.26
N PRO A 27 -15.79 -45.70 -5.72
CA PRO A 27 -15.67 -44.42 -6.41
C PRO A 27 -15.99 -43.26 -5.43
N VAL A 28 -15.40 -42.10 -5.70
CA VAL A 28 -16.06 -40.83 -5.39
C VAL A 28 -17.49 -40.97 -5.91
N LEU A 29 -18.47 -41.05 -5.01
CA LEU A 29 -19.87 -41.02 -5.38
C LEU A 29 -20.04 -39.84 -6.34
N ALA A 30 -20.36 -40.19 -7.58
CA ALA A 30 -20.79 -39.25 -8.58
C ALA A 30 -22.00 -38.53 -7.98
N PHE A 31 -21.82 -37.28 -7.58
CA PHE A 31 -22.94 -36.38 -7.47
C PHE A 31 -23.46 -36.16 -8.88
N ALA A 32 -24.71 -36.55 -9.08
CA ALA A 32 -25.45 -36.38 -10.31
C ALA A 32 -25.42 -34.90 -10.73
N ALA A 33 -25.33 -34.69 -12.05
CA ALA A 33 -25.08 -33.40 -12.66
C ALA A 33 -26.20 -32.38 -12.36
N SER A 34 -25.98 -31.53 -11.37
CA SER A 34 -26.74 -30.29 -11.22
C SER A 34 -26.18 -29.24 -12.16
N ASN A 35 -26.87 -28.98 -13.27
CA ASN A 35 -26.43 -28.03 -14.29
C ASN A 35 -27.08 -26.65 -14.09
N PHE A 36 -26.33 -25.58 -14.37
CA PHE A 36 -26.88 -24.25 -14.53
C PHE A 36 -27.29 -24.05 -15.99
N GLU A 37 -28.49 -23.51 -16.23
CA GLU A 37 -28.97 -23.17 -17.56
C GLU A 37 -29.49 -21.73 -17.62
N ASN A 38 -29.53 -21.16 -18.83
CA ASN A 38 -30.04 -19.81 -19.10
C ASN A 38 -29.40 -18.71 -18.23
N LEU A 39 -28.11 -18.89 -17.93
CA LEU A 39 -27.34 -17.92 -17.15
C LEU A 39 -27.16 -16.62 -17.94
N SER A 40 -27.54 -15.51 -17.33
CA SER A 40 -27.34 -14.17 -17.88
C SER A 40 -26.86 -13.22 -16.78
N ALA A 41 -25.80 -12.48 -17.08
CA ALA A 41 -25.31 -11.37 -16.28
C ALA A 41 -25.39 -10.10 -17.12
N THR A 42 -26.18 -9.14 -16.64
CA THR A 42 -26.23 -7.77 -17.16
C THR A 42 -25.94 -6.82 -16.01
N ASP A 43 -25.45 -5.60 -16.28
CA ASP A 43 -24.91 -4.67 -15.29
C ASP A 43 -25.50 -4.81 -13.87
N SER A 44 -24.69 -5.40 -12.98
CA SER A 44 -24.97 -5.67 -11.56
C SER A 44 -25.99 -6.76 -11.21
N ARG A 45 -26.52 -7.56 -12.14
CA ARG A 45 -27.54 -8.58 -11.87
C ARG A 45 -27.21 -9.93 -12.50
N VAL A 46 -27.24 -10.98 -11.69
CA VAL A 46 -27.11 -12.37 -12.15
C VAL A 46 -28.48 -13.05 -12.12
N THR A 47 -28.85 -13.61 -13.26
CA THR A 47 -30.08 -14.38 -13.45
C THR A 47 -29.75 -15.74 -14.07
N GLY A 48 -30.56 -16.74 -13.75
CA GLY A 48 -30.42 -18.06 -14.34
C GLY A 48 -31.22 -19.11 -13.59
N THR A 49 -31.17 -20.33 -14.10
CA THR A 49 -31.86 -21.49 -13.52
C THR A 49 -30.87 -22.53 -13.09
N VAL A 50 -31.15 -23.19 -11.97
CA VAL A 50 -30.36 -24.31 -11.45
C VAL A 50 -31.27 -25.51 -11.22
N TYR A 51 -30.80 -26.69 -11.63
CA TYR A 51 -31.51 -27.96 -11.47
C TYR A 51 -30.91 -28.78 -10.34
N VAL A 52 -31.79 -29.37 -9.54
CA VAL A 52 -31.43 -30.35 -8.51
C VAL A 52 -32.22 -31.64 -8.76
N GLU A 53 -31.51 -32.75 -8.89
CA GLU A 53 -32.10 -34.08 -9.07
C GLU A 53 -32.87 -34.52 -7.80
N ALA A 54 -33.99 -35.23 -7.97
CA ALA A 54 -34.88 -35.57 -6.85
C ALA A 54 -34.28 -36.53 -5.81
N ASP A 55 -33.28 -37.33 -6.19
CA ASP A 55 -32.56 -38.22 -5.27
C ASP A 55 -31.60 -37.46 -4.32
N SER A 56 -31.18 -36.26 -4.74
CA SER A 56 -30.38 -35.32 -3.96
C SER A 56 -31.25 -34.49 -3.00
N TYR A 57 -32.58 -34.55 -3.17
CA TYR A 57 -33.57 -33.74 -2.45
C TYR A 57 -33.87 -34.23 -1.02
N ILE A 58 -33.41 -35.43 -0.66
CA ILE A 58 -33.68 -36.03 0.66
C ILE A 58 -32.65 -35.58 1.72
N ALA A 59 -31.58 -34.89 1.32
CA ALA A 59 -30.66 -34.26 2.25
C ALA A 59 -31.19 -32.87 2.67
N LYS A 60 -31.58 -32.74 3.95
CA LYS A 60 -32.02 -31.48 4.58
C LYS A 60 -30.95 -30.36 4.55
N ASP A 61 -29.75 -30.65 4.05
CA ASP A 61 -28.56 -29.80 4.06
C ASP A 61 -28.45 -28.84 2.86
N VAL A 62 -29.40 -28.89 1.91
CA VAL A 62 -29.41 -27.96 0.76
C VAL A 62 -30.09 -26.63 1.11
N TYR A 63 -30.95 -26.60 2.13
CA TYR A 63 -31.71 -25.42 2.54
C TYR A 63 -31.12 -24.76 3.76
N ILE A 64 -30.95 -23.45 3.69
CA ILE A 64 -30.28 -22.67 4.74
C ILE A 64 -31.31 -21.93 5.62
N ASP A 65 -32.59 -21.99 5.26
CA ASP A 65 -33.69 -21.40 6.01
C ASP A 65 -35.03 -22.11 5.81
N ASP A 66 -36.01 -21.73 6.64
CA ASP A 66 -37.40 -22.20 6.61
C ASP A 66 -38.19 -21.76 5.36
N GLN A 67 -37.54 -21.11 4.39
CA GLN A 67 -38.13 -20.59 3.15
C GLN A 67 -37.78 -21.43 1.91
N ASN A 68 -37.17 -22.62 2.10
CA ASN A 68 -36.77 -23.54 1.03
C ASN A 68 -35.87 -22.89 -0.05
N ARG A 69 -34.92 -22.03 0.36
CA ARG A 69 -33.94 -21.39 -0.54
C ARG A 69 -32.60 -22.11 -0.53
N ILE A 70 -31.95 -22.14 -1.70
CA ILE A 70 -30.60 -22.72 -1.87
C ILE A 70 -29.58 -21.57 -1.96
N ALA A 71 -28.45 -21.65 -1.25
CA ALA A 71 -27.36 -20.69 -1.46
C ALA A 71 -26.39 -21.11 -2.56
N ILE A 72 -25.97 -20.11 -3.32
CA ILE A 72 -25.01 -20.20 -4.41
C ILE A 72 -23.92 -19.18 -4.13
N GLN A 73 -22.68 -19.64 -4.12
CA GLN A 73 -21.52 -18.78 -3.95
C GLN A 73 -21.06 -18.27 -5.31
N VAL A 74 -20.86 -16.96 -5.38
CA VAL A 74 -20.37 -16.25 -6.57
C VAL A 74 -18.88 -15.98 -6.37
N TYR A 75 -18.07 -16.49 -7.29
CA TYR A 75 -16.62 -16.35 -7.27
C TYR A 75 -16.15 -15.37 -8.34
N GLY A 76 -15.17 -14.55 -7.99
CA GLY A 76 -14.45 -13.71 -8.95
C GLY A 76 -13.39 -14.51 -9.73
N GLU A 77 -12.64 -13.81 -10.59
CA GLU A 77 -11.66 -14.37 -11.55
C GLU A 77 -10.57 -15.27 -10.92
N ASN A 78 -10.34 -15.21 -9.61
CA ASN A 78 -9.32 -15.97 -8.87
C ASN A 78 -9.89 -16.96 -7.84
N ASP A 79 -11.14 -17.42 -7.97
CA ASP A 79 -11.80 -18.29 -6.98
C ASP A 79 -11.90 -17.66 -5.57
N THR A 80 -11.80 -16.34 -5.47
CA THR A 80 -12.13 -15.57 -4.27
C THR A 80 -13.64 -15.48 -4.11
N VAL A 81 -14.15 -15.83 -2.92
CA VAL A 81 -15.59 -15.76 -2.62
C VAL A 81 -16.02 -14.29 -2.66
N GLY A 82 -16.73 -13.90 -3.71
CA GLY A 82 -17.20 -12.52 -3.90
C GLY A 82 -18.46 -12.21 -3.11
N THR A 83 -19.46 -13.11 -3.17
CA THR A 83 -20.73 -12.98 -2.41
C THR A 83 -21.55 -14.28 -2.43
N THR A 84 -22.57 -14.38 -1.59
CA THR A 84 -23.55 -15.49 -1.60
C THR A 84 -24.90 -14.98 -2.10
N VAL A 85 -25.47 -15.62 -3.10
CA VAL A 85 -26.81 -15.34 -3.64
C VAL A 85 -27.75 -16.52 -3.37
N TYR A 86 -29.06 -16.26 -3.36
CA TYR A 86 -30.05 -17.28 -3.03
C TYR A 86 -30.95 -17.57 -4.23
N ALA A 87 -31.19 -18.86 -4.51
CA ALA A 87 -32.15 -19.31 -5.50
C ALA A 87 -33.44 -19.77 -4.80
N THR A 88 -34.59 -19.41 -5.39
CA THR A 88 -35.91 -19.70 -4.81
C THR A 88 -36.61 -20.78 -5.63
N TYR A 89 -37.33 -21.70 -4.97
CA TYR A 89 -38.05 -22.78 -5.64
C TYR A 89 -39.07 -22.23 -6.64
N SER A 90 -39.08 -22.78 -7.85
CA SER A 90 -39.92 -22.32 -8.96
C SER A 90 -40.96 -23.37 -9.35
N THR A 91 -40.55 -24.58 -9.76
CA THR A 91 -41.48 -25.66 -10.16
C THR A 91 -40.82 -27.05 -10.14
N TYR A 92 -41.64 -28.10 -10.29
CA TYR A 92 -41.20 -29.49 -10.51
C TYR A 92 -41.40 -29.85 -11.98
N THR A 93 -40.34 -30.27 -12.66
CA THR A 93 -40.38 -30.62 -14.07
C THR A 93 -40.87 -32.07 -14.27
N ALA A 94 -41.49 -32.35 -15.42
CA ALA A 94 -42.13 -33.64 -15.70
C ALA A 94 -41.16 -34.85 -15.74
N ASP A 95 -39.86 -34.58 -15.81
CA ASP A 95 -38.75 -35.55 -15.77
C ASP A 95 -38.16 -35.76 -14.37
N GLY A 96 -38.77 -35.18 -13.34
CA GLY A 96 -38.49 -35.50 -11.95
C GLY A 96 -37.51 -34.57 -11.24
N ARG A 97 -37.26 -33.36 -11.75
CA ARG A 97 -36.24 -32.42 -11.24
C ARG A 97 -36.87 -31.19 -10.58
N TYR A 98 -36.17 -30.61 -9.60
CA TYR A 98 -36.59 -29.39 -8.93
C TYR A 98 -35.86 -28.18 -9.52
N LEU A 99 -36.63 -27.16 -9.93
CA LEU A 99 -36.12 -25.94 -10.56
C LEU A 99 -36.04 -24.78 -9.57
N TYR A 100 -34.90 -24.08 -9.53
CA TYR A 100 -34.72 -22.85 -8.75
C TYR A 100 -34.26 -21.69 -9.64
N THR A 101 -34.74 -20.49 -9.34
CA THR A 101 -34.39 -19.27 -10.11
C THR A 101 -33.48 -18.37 -9.28
N ILE A 102 -32.37 -17.96 -9.91
CA ILE A 102 -31.43 -16.98 -9.38
C ILE A 102 -31.87 -15.60 -9.85
N ASN A 103 -32.01 -14.66 -8.92
CA ASN A 103 -32.34 -13.29 -9.25
C ASN A 103 -31.73 -12.34 -8.21
N SER A 104 -30.44 -12.04 -8.34
CA SER A 104 -29.68 -11.33 -7.30
C SER A 104 -28.70 -10.31 -7.87
N THR A 105 -28.45 -9.26 -7.09
CA THR A 105 -27.57 -8.15 -7.44
C THR A 105 -26.16 -8.42 -6.90
N VAL A 106 -25.12 -8.23 -7.72
CA VAL A 106 -23.72 -8.41 -7.33
C VAL A 106 -22.89 -7.18 -7.73
N SER A 107 -21.90 -6.81 -6.91
CA SER A 107 -21.06 -5.62 -7.15
C SER A 107 -19.68 -6.01 -7.68
N TYR A 108 -19.34 -5.44 -8.85
CA TYR A 108 -18.01 -5.29 -9.44
C TYR A 108 -17.14 -6.56 -9.59
N SER A 109 -17.32 -7.30 -10.69
CA SER A 109 -16.22 -7.98 -11.43
C SER A 109 -16.69 -8.42 -12.82
N THR A 110 -15.75 -8.49 -13.78
CA THR A 110 -16.01 -8.79 -15.20
C THR A 110 -16.18 -10.29 -15.49
N TYR A 111 -15.96 -11.15 -14.49
CA TYR A 111 -16.08 -12.61 -14.59
C TYR A 111 -16.71 -13.20 -13.32
N TYR A 112 -17.62 -14.17 -13.50
CA TYR A 112 -18.24 -14.92 -12.42
C TYR A 112 -18.19 -16.42 -12.68
N THR A 113 -17.79 -17.17 -11.66
CA THR A 113 -18.03 -18.62 -11.58
C THR A 113 -19.02 -18.86 -10.44
N LEU A 114 -20.11 -19.56 -10.70
CA LEU A 114 -21.07 -19.95 -9.66
C LEU A 114 -20.72 -21.35 -9.14
N LYS A 115 -20.68 -21.53 -7.82
CA LYS A 115 -20.54 -22.86 -7.19
C LYS A 115 -21.53 -23.01 -6.03
N TYR A 116 -21.87 -24.24 -5.68
CA TYR A 116 -22.64 -24.52 -4.47
C TYR A 116 -21.83 -24.22 -3.20
N GLY A 117 -22.52 -23.93 -2.10
CA GLY A 117 -21.90 -23.55 -0.83
C GLY A 117 -20.97 -24.62 -0.21
N ASP A 118 -21.08 -25.86 -0.65
CA ASP A 118 -20.28 -27.01 -0.21
C ASP A 118 -19.00 -27.23 -1.06
N LYS A 119 -18.76 -26.40 -2.08
CA LYS A 119 -17.62 -26.47 -3.03
C LYS A 119 -17.57 -27.70 -3.92
N SER A 120 -18.64 -28.48 -4.05
CA SER A 120 -18.73 -29.52 -5.08
C SER A 120 -18.86 -28.87 -6.47
N ALA A 121 -18.04 -29.29 -7.43
CA ALA A 121 -17.79 -28.56 -8.67
C ALA A 121 -18.87 -28.78 -9.74
N VAL A 122 -19.39 -27.70 -10.34
CA VAL A 122 -19.87 -27.67 -11.73
C VAL A 122 -19.56 -26.29 -12.33
N GLY A 123 -18.86 -26.27 -13.46
CA GLY A 123 -18.49 -25.06 -14.19
C GLY A 123 -19.67 -24.50 -15.00
N GLY A 124 -20.09 -23.29 -14.67
CA GLY A 124 -20.91 -22.43 -15.52
C GLY A 124 -20.33 -21.03 -15.48
N ALA A 125 -19.66 -20.60 -16.55
CA ALA A 125 -19.12 -19.26 -16.70
C ALA A 125 -20.17 -18.36 -17.38
N VAL A 126 -20.37 -17.15 -16.87
CA VAL A 126 -21.23 -16.14 -17.48
C VAL A 126 -20.37 -15.05 -18.11
N TYR A 127 -20.44 -14.90 -19.43
CA TYR A 127 -19.73 -13.85 -20.17
C TYR A 127 -20.72 -12.83 -20.74
N GLY A 128 -20.48 -11.53 -20.53
CA GLY A 128 -21.37 -10.51 -21.07
C GLY A 128 -20.71 -9.14 -21.30
N ARG A 129 -20.50 -8.79 -22.57
CA ARG A 129 -21.04 -7.55 -23.16
C ARG A 129 -21.23 -7.73 -24.67
N VAL A 130 -22.49 -7.74 -25.12
CA VAL A 130 -22.85 -7.56 -26.54
C VAL A 130 -23.56 -6.22 -26.66
N THR A 131 -23.02 -5.32 -27.48
CA THR A 131 -23.79 -4.23 -28.09
C THR A 131 -23.64 -4.37 -29.61
N ASN A 132 -24.71 -4.83 -30.27
CA ASN A 132 -24.90 -4.86 -31.73
C ASN A 132 -24.55 -3.49 -32.34
N GLY A 133 -23.95 -3.33 -33.53
CA GLY A 133 -23.66 -4.24 -34.61
C GLY A 133 -23.94 -3.52 -35.94
N THR A 134 -22.90 -3.13 -36.68
CA THR A 134 -22.91 -3.06 -38.16
C THR A 134 -21.48 -3.26 -38.66
N SER A 135 -21.37 -4.20 -39.59
CA SER A 135 -20.17 -4.71 -40.26
C SER A 135 -19.44 -3.69 -41.14
N PHE A 136 -18.10 -3.74 -41.13
CA PHE A 136 -17.26 -3.38 -42.27
C PHE A 136 -16.19 -4.47 -42.49
N PRO A 137 -15.87 -4.82 -43.75
CA PRO A 137 -14.87 -5.83 -44.06
C PRO A 137 -13.46 -5.23 -44.14
N GLY A 138 -12.49 -5.95 -43.57
CA GLY A 138 -11.07 -5.85 -43.94
C GLY A 138 -10.21 -4.99 -43.02
N PHE A 139 -9.57 -5.63 -42.04
CA PHE A 139 -8.14 -5.53 -41.67
C PHE A 139 -7.87 -6.65 -40.64
N PRO A 140 -6.67 -7.26 -40.58
CA PRO A 140 -6.40 -8.40 -39.72
C PRO A 140 -6.31 -7.92 -38.25
N GLY A 141 -7.43 -7.98 -37.55
CA GLY A 141 -7.49 -7.75 -36.10
C GLY A 141 -6.81 -8.90 -35.38
N ILE A 142 -5.60 -8.64 -34.89
CA ILE A 142 -4.79 -9.55 -34.08
C ILE A 142 -5.65 -10.09 -32.93
N PRO A 143 -5.72 -11.42 -32.71
CA PRO A 143 -6.50 -12.00 -31.61
C PRO A 143 -6.03 -11.44 -30.26
N PRO A 144 -6.92 -11.33 -29.25
CA PRO A 144 -6.51 -10.94 -27.91
C PRO A 144 -5.45 -11.93 -27.42
N VAL A 145 -4.27 -11.40 -27.08
CA VAL A 145 -3.08 -12.20 -26.78
C VAL A 145 -3.33 -12.99 -25.50
N THR A 146 -3.52 -14.29 -25.69
CA THR A 146 -3.58 -15.33 -24.67
C THR A 146 -2.33 -15.30 -23.77
N GLY A 147 -2.55 -15.62 -22.50
CA GLY A 147 -1.57 -15.58 -21.41
C GLY A 147 -0.20 -16.15 -21.77
N GLY A 148 0.77 -15.25 -21.93
CA GLY A 148 2.15 -15.52 -21.57
C GLY A 148 2.61 -14.41 -20.65
N ASP A 149 3.69 -14.65 -19.92
CA ASP A 149 4.23 -13.67 -18.99
C ASP A 149 4.49 -12.33 -19.69
N ILE A 150 4.05 -11.24 -19.06
CA ILE A 150 4.35 -9.88 -19.52
C ILE A 150 5.86 -9.62 -19.41
N ILE A 151 6.52 -10.26 -18.46
CA ILE A 151 7.96 -10.15 -18.19
C ILE A 151 8.63 -11.48 -18.54
N GLY A 152 9.64 -11.44 -19.41
CA GLY A 152 10.45 -12.61 -19.72
C GLY A 152 11.39 -13.00 -18.57
N ALA A 153 11.98 -14.19 -18.65
CA ALA A 153 12.97 -14.66 -17.67
C ALA A 153 14.24 -13.78 -17.61
N ASP A 154 14.50 -12.97 -18.64
CA ASP A 154 15.58 -11.98 -18.69
C ASP A 154 15.17 -10.63 -18.07
N GLY A 155 13.98 -10.54 -17.48
CA GLY A 155 13.42 -9.32 -16.89
C GLY A 155 12.87 -8.33 -17.91
N LYS A 156 12.94 -8.61 -19.22
CA LYS A 156 12.43 -7.67 -20.24
C LYS A 156 10.92 -7.77 -20.36
N VAL A 157 10.29 -6.60 -20.40
CA VAL A 157 8.84 -6.51 -20.56
C VAL A 157 8.44 -6.51 -22.03
N ASN A 158 7.47 -7.35 -22.38
CA ASN A 158 6.84 -7.33 -23.67
C ASN A 158 6.05 -6.03 -23.85
N ARG A 159 6.50 -5.19 -24.79
CA ARG A 159 5.97 -3.86 -25.06
C ARG A 159 4.46 -3.85 -25.32
N ASP A 160 3.99 -4.68 -26.24
CA ASP A 160 2.59 -4.64 -26.68
C ASP A 160 1.64 -5.17 -25.59
N ARG A 161 2.08 -6.16 -24.83
CA ARG A 161 1.34 -6.64 -23.64
C ARG A 161 1.28 -5.59 -22.53
N LEU A 162 2.36 -4.83 -22.32
CA LEU A 162 2.35 -3.74 -21.35
C LEU A 162 1.41 -2.61 -21.76
N ILE A 163 1.38 -2.25 -23.04
CA ILE A 163 0.41 -1.29 -23.59
C ILE A 163 -1.02 -1.79 -23.37
N ALA A 164 -1.29 -3.06 -23.70
CA ALA A 164 -2.61 -3.66 -23.49
C ALA A 164 -3.01 -3.69 -22.01
N ALA A 165 -2.07 -4.00 -21.10
CA ALA A 165 -2.32 -4.00 -19.66
C ALA A 165 -2.65 -2.59 -19.14
N LEU A 166 -1.89 -1.56 -19.53
CA LEU A 166 -2.14 -0.17 -19.12
C LEU A 166 -3.39 0.44 -19.75
N ALA A 167 -3.80 -0.06 -20.93
CA ALA A 167 -5.08 0.31 -21.55
C ALA A 167 -6.28 -0.33 -20.84
N ALA A 168 -6.11 -1.55 -20.30
CA ALA A 168 -7.15 -2.25 -19.54
C ALA A 168 -7.29 -1.71 -18.11
N ASP A 169 -6.18 -1.34 -17.47
CA ASP A 169 -6.12 -0.72 -16.15
C ASP A 169 -5.04 0.37 -16.13
N GLU A 170 -5.46 1.62 -15.97
CA GLU A 170 -4.54 2.76 -15.85
C GLU A 170 -3.62 2.67 -14.62
N ASN A 171 -3.89 1.76 -13.66
CA ASN A 171 -3.07 1.44 -12.50
C ASN A 171 -2.56 -0.02 -12.53
N ALA A 172 -2.22 -0.50 -13.74
CA ALA A 172 -1.84 -1.88 -13.97
C ALA A 172 -0.75 -2.41 -13.01
N ARG A 173 -0.78 -3.72 -12.81
CA ARG A 173 0.18 -4.45 -11.98
C ARG A 173 0.81 -5.56 -12.79
N ILE A 174 2.13 -5.68 -12.73
CA ILE A 174 2.89 -6.73 -13.42
C ILE A 174 3.74 -7.52 -12.42
N LYS A 175 3.71 -8.84 -12.56
CA LYS A 175 4.48 -9.76 -11.72
C LYS A 175 5.86 -10.01 -12.34
N THR A 176 6.89 -10.02 -11.52
CA THR A 176 8.26 -10.39 -11.89
C THR A 176 8.79 -11.57 -11.08
N THR A 177 9.65 -12.37 -11.70
CA THR A 177 10.46 -13.41 -11.04
C THR A 177 11.94 -13.00 -10.90
N THR A 178 12.33 -11.87 -11.50
CA THR A 178 13.68 -11.32 -11.46
C THR A 178 13.74 -10.14 -10.48
N ASP A 179 14.95 -9.80 -10.01
CA ASP A 179 15.19 -8.59 -9.23
C ASP A 179 15.25 -7.32 -10.09
N THR A 180 15.39 -7.47 -11.41
CA THR A 180 15.59 -6.40 -12.38
C THR A 180 14.58 -6.51 -13.51
N VAL A 181 13.83 -5.44 -13.78
CA VAL A 181 12.80 -5.36 -14.82
C VAL A 181 13.11 -4.23 -15.79
N TYR A 182 13.02 -4.50 -17.09
CA TYR A 182 13.28 -3.53 -18.17
C TYR A 182 11.98 -3.16 -18.87
N LEU A 183 11.51 -1.93 -18.65
CA LEU A 183 10.28 -1.41 -19.21
C LEU A 183 10.58 -0.59 -20.49
N PRO A 184 9.99 -0.93 -21.64
CA PRO A 184 10.03 -0.03 -22.81
C PRO A 184 9.28 1.27 -22.47
N ALA A 185 9.97 2.41 -22.55
CA ALA A 185 9.43 3.67 -22.03
C ALA A 185 8.21 4.17 -22.80
N ASP A 186 8.17 3.97 -24.12
CA ASP A 186 7.04 4.36 -24.96
C ASP A 186 5.74 3.59 -24.63
N ALA A 187 5.84 2.38 -24.08
CA ALA A 187 4.69 1.62 -23.61
C ALA A 187 4.03 2.19 -22.34
N LEU A 188 4.73 3.06 -21.61
CA LEU A 188 4.27 3.62 -20.33
C LEU A 188 3.38 4.85 -20.47
N LEU A 189 3.21 5.39 -21.68
CA LEU A 189 2.57 6.70 -21.91
C LEU A 189 1.09 6.77 -21.52
N ASN A 190 0.37 5.64 -21.54
CA ASN A 190 -1.08 5.61 -21.39
C ASN A 190 -1.56 5.20 -19.98
N GLY A 191 -0.65 5.00 -19.03
CA GLY A 191 -1.00 4.65 -17.65
C GLY A 191 -0.81 5.80 -16.66
N LYS A 192 -1.51 5.72 -15.54
CA LYS A 192 -1.27 6.57 -14.36
C LYS A 192 -0.18 5.98 -13.47
N THR A 193 -0.31 4.71 -13.12
CA THR A 193 0.67 4.01 -12.29
C THR A 193 0.96 2.61 -12.82
N LEU A 194 2.14 2.09 -12.50
CA LEU A 194 2.51 0.70 -12.76
C LEU A 194 3.10 0.10 -11.48
N THR A 195 2.47 -0.93 -10.92
CA THR A 195 3.06 -1.71 -9.83
C THR A 195 3.83 -2.90 -10.37
N ILE A 196 5.10 -3.01 -10.01
CA ILE A 196 5.93 -4.19 -10.26
C ILE A 196 6.08 -4.93 -8.95
N TYR A 197 5.75 -6.22 -8.91
CA TYR A 197 5.78 -7.02 -7.69
C TYR A 197 6.33 -8.42 -7.92
N ASN A 198 6.89 -9.04 -6.89
CA ASN A 198 7.37 -10.42 -6.93
C ASN A 198 6.58 -11.33 -5.97
N ASP A 199 6.85 -12.64 -6.02
CA ASP A 199 6.21 -13.65 -5.17
C ASP A 199 6.55 -13.53 -3.68
N ALA A 200 7.63 -12.82 -3.34
CA ALA A 200 7.94 -12.52 -1.94
C ALA A 200 7.00 -11.45 -1.37
N GLY A 201 6.25 -10.72 -2.21
CA GLY A 201 5.44 -9.58 -1.80
C GLY A 201 6.24 -8.28 -1.72
N VAL A 202 7.41 -8.21 -2.36
CA VAL A 202 8.16 -6.97 -2.57
C VAL A 202 7.62 -6.28 -3.80
N SER A 203 7.39 -4.97 -3.73
CA SER A 203 6.89 -4.22 -4.88
C SER A 203 7.37 -2.77 -4.91
N ILE A 204 7.27 -2.15 -6.09
CA ILE A 204 7.36 -0.71 -6.30
C ILE A 204 6.22 -0.25 -7.21
N THR A 205 5.59 0.88 -6.88
CA THR A 205 4.52 1.48 -7.69
C THR A 205 5.01 2.79 -8.29
N LEU A 206 5.27 2.77 -9.60
CA LEU A 206 5.80 3.92 -10.32
C LEU A 206 4.66 4.84 -10.79
N PRO A 207 4.67 6.13 -10.43
CA PRO A 207 3.81 7.11 -11.06
C PRO A 207 4.37 7.49 -12.43
N LEU A 208 3.74 7.04 -13.51
CA LEU A 208 4.31 7.07 -14.85
C LEU A 208 4.55 8.50 -15.37
N ALA A 209 3.63 9.42 -15.08
CA ALA A 209 3.79 10.83 -15.44
C ALA A 209 4.98 11.52 -14.76
N ALA A 210 5.35 11.09 -13.55
CA ALA A 210 6.46 11.66 -12.78
C ALA A 210 7.83 11.28 -13.34
N LEU A 211 7.91 10.24 -14.18
CA LEU A 211 9.15 9.83 -14.82
C LEU A 211 9.61 10.84 -15.88
N LYS A 212 8.72 11.70 -16.40
CA LYS A 212 9.03 12.70 -17.44
C LYS A 212 9.83 12.10 -18.59
N LEU A 213 9.31 11.02 -19.17
CA LEU A 213 10.02 10.16 -20.13
C LEU A 213 10.59 10.91 -21.34
N ALA A 214 9.91 11.96 -21.81
CA ALA A 214 10.40 12.82 -22.90
C ALA A 214 11.68 13.58 -22.51
N ASP A 215 11.75 14.10 -21.28
CA ASP A 215 12.94 14.79 -20.76
C ASP A 215 14.10 13.80 -20.63
N LEU A 216 13.83 12.59 -20.12
CA LEU A 216 14.83 11.52 -20.02
C LEU A 216 15.40 11.11 -21.38
N ALA A 217 14.53 10.89 -22.37
CA ALA A 217 14.93 10.55 -23.75
C ALA A 217 15.83 11.65 -24.35
N LYS A 218 15.43 12.91 -24.17
CA LYS A 218 16.21 14.08 -24.61
C LYS A 218 17.57 14.17 -23.92
N SER A 219 17.63 13.95 -22.60
CA SER A 219 18.88 13.97 -21.83
C SER A 219 19.85 12.86 -22.25
N LEU A 220 19.34 11.70 -22.64
CA LEU A 220 20.16 10.57 -23.11
C LEU A 220 20.53 10.68 -24.60
N GLY A 221 19.78 11.50 -25.36
CA GLY A 221 19.99 11.69 -26.80
C GLY A 221 19.43 10.54 -27.64
N VAL A 222 18.30 9.97 -27.20
CA VAL A 222 17.62 8.85 -27.86
C VAL A 222 16.17 9.19 -28.17
N GLU A 223 15.55 8.44 -29.10
CA GLU A 223 14.11 8.47 -29.27
C GLU A 223 13.41 7.73 -28.13
N LEU A 224 12.16 8.09 -27.84
CA LEU A 224 11.40 7.47 -26.74
C LEU A 224 11.24 5.95 -26.90
N LYS A 225 11.16 5.45 -28.13
CA LYS A 225 11.08 4.01 -28.44
C LYS A 225 12.36 3.24 -28.08
N ASP A 226 13.50 3.94 -28.01
CA ASP A 226 14.82 3.39 -27.68
C ASP A 226 15.19 3.62 -26.20
N LEU A 227 14.30 4.30 -25.45
CA LEU A 227 14.45 4.52 -24.02
C LEU A 227 13.86 3.33 -23.25
N VAL A 228 14.63 2.83 -22.28
CA VAL A 228 14.22 1.77 -21.35
C VAL A 228 14.28 2.28 -19.93
N ILE A 229 13.25 2.02 -19.14
CA ILE A 229 13.26 2.25 -17.69
C ILE A 229 13.61 0.92 -17.01
N ARG A 230 14.82 0.84 -16.45
CA ARG A 230 15.28 -0.29 -15.64
C ARG A 230 14.86 -0.07 -14.19
N VAL A 231 14.16 -1.06 -13.62
CA VAL A 231 13.70 -1.05 -12.24
C VAL A 231 14.36 -2.21 -11.51
N GLU A 232 15.06 -1.91 -10.42
CA GLU A 232 15.76 -2.89 -9.59
C GLU A 232 15.09 -2.95 -8.21
N MET A 233 14.81 -4.16 -7.73
CA MET A 233 14.26 -4.49 -6.40
C MET A 233 15.14 -5.56 -5.75
N LYS A 234 16.42 -5.26 -5.58
CA LYS A 234 17.45 -6.25 -5.23
C LYS A 234 17.54 -6.47 -3.72
N LYS A 235 17.37 -7.72 -3.27
CA LYS A 235 17.65 -8.09 -1.88
C LYS A 235 19.15 -7.94 -1.60
N LEU A 236 19.51 -7.27 -0.50
CA LEU A 236 20.90 -7.18 -0.07
C LEU A 236 21.34 -8.50 0.59
N GLU A 237 22.59 -8.88 0.33
CA GLU A 237 23.24 -10.06 0.90
C GLU A 237 24.69 -9.72 1.32
N GLY A 238 25.35 -10.64 2.03
CA GLY A 238 26.76 -10.50 2.42
C GLY A 238 27.07 -9.22 3.21
N ASP A 239 28.19 -8.58 2.89
CA ASP A 239 28.68 -7.38 3.58
C ASP A 239 27.71 -6.21 3.52
N ALA A 240 26.95 -6.09 2.43
CA ALA A 240 25.99 -5.01 2.26
C ALA A 240 24.78 -5.17 3.22
N ALA A 241 24.25 -6.40 3.35
CA ALA A 241 23.23 -6.70 4.36
C ALA A 241 23.76 -6.54 5.78
N LYS A 242 25.02 -6.93 6.02
CA LYS A 242 25.69 -6.75 7.31
C LYS A 242 25.80 -5.28 7.69
N ALA A 243 26.17 -4.39 6.74
CA ALA A 243 26.28 -2.96 6.99
C ALA A 243 24.94 -2.34 7.44
N VAL A 244 23.82 -2.75 6.81
CA VAL A 244 22.48 -2.34 7.26
C VAL A 244 22.22 -2.84 8.68
N ASN A 245 22.48 -4.12 8.96
CA ASN A 245 22.25 -4.70 10.28
C ASN A 245 23.09 -4.04 11.38
N ASP A 246 24.34 -3.69 11.08
CA ASP A 246 25.22 -2.96 12.00
C ASP A 246 24.67 -1.56 12.30
N ALA A 247 24.15 -0.84 11.30
CA ALA A 247 23.51 0.45 11.50
C ALA A 247 22.22 0.35 12.32
N VAL A 248 21.41 -0.70 12.10
CA VAL A 248 20.21 -0.99 12.93
C VAL A 248 20.61 -1.23 14.38
N LYS A 249 21.68 -1.99 14.64
CA LYS A 249 22.20 -2.22 15.99
C LYS A 249 22.78 -0.97 16.63
N ALA A 250 23.43 -0.11 15.85
CA ALA A 250 24.02 1.15 16.35
C ALA A 250 22.96 2.09 16.93
N VAL A 251 21.74 2.10 16.38
CA VAL A 251 20.60 2.84 16.94
C VAL A 251 19.80 2.06 17.98
N GLY A 252 20.28 0.87 18.36
CA GLY A 252 19.65 -0.01 19.35
C GLY A 252 18.35 -0.67 18.89
N ALA A 253 18.04 -0.65 17.60
CA ALA A 253 16.83 -1.23 17.02
C ALA A 253 17.01 -2.70 16.63
N THR A 254 15.92 -3.37 16.27
CA THR A 254 15.92 -4.73 15.70
C THR A 254 15.41 -4.69 14.27
N GLN A 255 16.02 -5.42 13.35
CA GLN A 255 15.58 -5.48 11.96
C GLN A 255 14.39 -6.44 11.81
N LEU A 256 13.29 -5.97 11.22
CA LEU A 256 12.04 -6.74 11.03
C LEU A 256 11.82 -7.24 9.61
N ALA A 257 12.61 -6.78 8.64
CA ALA A 257 12.53 -7.19 7.25
C ALA A 257 13.93 -7.25 6.62
N ASP A 258 14.10 -8.05 5.57
CA ASP A 258 15.29 -7.98 4.74
C ASP A 258 15.48 -6.55 4.18
N ALA A 259 16.73 -6.20 3.85
CA ALA A 259 17.02 -4.94 3.20
C ALA A 259 16.98 -5.10 1.68
N TYR A 260 16.38 -4.14 0.98
CA TYR A 260 16.28 -4.12 -0.48
C TYR A 260 16.81 -2.80 -1.06
N ASP A 261 17.63 -2.89 -2.10
CA ASP A 261 18.11 -1.77 -2.90
C ASP A 261 17.11 -1.54 -4.04
N PHE A 262 16.39 -0.42 -3.96
CA PHE A 262 15.43 -0.01 -4.97
C PHE A 262 16.06 1.09 -5.84
N LYS A 263 16.21 0.80 -7.13
CA LYS A 263 16.71 1.77 -8.13
C LYS A 263 15.80 1.84 -9.32
N VAL A 264 15.69 3.04 -9.88
CA VAL A 264 15.06 3.27 -11.17
C VAL A 264 16.05 4.04 -12.03
N VAL A 265 16.36 3.51 -13.21
CA VAL A 265 17.39 4.04 -14.10
C VAL A 265 16.82 4.16 -15.51
N ALA A 266 16.96 5.32 -16.12
CA ALA A 266 16.69 5.53 -17.53
C ALA A 266 17.91 5.10 -18.34
N VAL A 267 17.73 4.22 -19.33
CA VAL A 267 18.80 3.63 -20.12
C VAL A 267 18.51 3.85 -21.60
N GLY A 268 19.52 4.32 -22.34
CA GLY A 268 19.40 4.56 -23.79
C GLY A 268 20.72 5.02 -24.39
N GLY A 269 21.02 4.59 -25.62
CA GLY A 269 22.20 5.06 -26.36
C GLY A 269 23.53 4.72 -25.69
N GLY A 270 23.57 3.60 -24.94
CA GLY A 270 24.75 3.17 -24.16
C GLY A 270 24.99 3.98 -22.89
N LYS A 271 24.07 4.86 -22.48
CA LYS A 271 24.15 5.69 -21.28
C LYS A 271 23.08 5.28 -20.26
N GLU A 272 23.36 5.58 -19.01
CA GLU A 272 22.44 5.40 -17.88
C GLU A 272 22.26 6.72 -17.14
N LEU A 273 21.01 7.03 -16.77
CA LEU A 273 20.65 8.19 -15.97
C LEU A 273 19.78 7.72 -14.79
N PRO A 274 20.32 7.68 -13.57
CA PRO A 274 19.54 7.36 -12.37
C PRO A 274 18.42 8.36 -12.13
N ILE A 275 17.23 7.85 -11.78
CA ILE A 275 16.09 8.66 -11.35
C ILE A 275 16.13 8.75 -9.81
N GLU A 276 16.77 9.81 -9.33
CA GLU A 276 17.01 10.04 -7.89
C GLU A 276 15.79 10.64 -7.17
N LYS A 277 14.96 11.39 -7.90
CA LYS A 277 13.69 11.98 -7.43
C LYS A 277 12.62 11.81 -8.51
N PHE A 278 11.42 11.46 -8.09
CA PHE A 278 10.19 11.35 -8.90
C PHE A 278 9.34 12.63 -8.81
N GLY A 279 9.59 13.50 -7.82
CA GLY A 279 8.81 14.71 -7.57
C GLY A 279 7.50 14.43 -6.80
N GLN A 280 7.27 13.19 -6.39
CA GLN A 280 6.15 12.78 -5.55
C GLN A 280 6.46 11.48 -4.81
N LEU A 281 5.68 11.16 -3.78
CA LEU A 281 5.87 9.95 -2.98
C LEU A 281 5.62 8.69 -3.81
N VAL A 282 6.64 7.85 -3.96
CA VAL A 282 6.56 6.52 -4.57
C VAL A 282 6.35 5.47 -3.47
N GLN A 283 5.42 4.54 -3.70
CA GLN A 283 5.13 3.45 -2.76
C GLN A 283 5.98 2.22 -3.06
N ARG A 284 6.50 1.60 -2.01
CA ARG A 284 7.23 0.32 -2.05
C ARG A 284 6.65 -0.60 -0.99
N THR A 285 6.57 -1.89 -1.26
CA THR A 285 6.18 -2.87 -0.24
C THR A 285 7.33 -3.80 0.08
N ILE A 286 7.47 -4.13 1.37
CA ILE A 286 8.45 -5.09 1.86
C ILE A 286 7.73 -6.01 2.88
N PRO A 287 7.76 -7.34 2.69
CA PRO A 287 7.23 -8.28 3.67
C PRO A 287 8.14 -8.30 4.91
N LEU A 288 7.53 -8.35 6.09
CA LEU A 288 8.29 -8.56 7.31
C LEU A 288 8.62 -10.05 7.49
N THR A 289 9.75 -10.30 8.14
CA THR A 289 10.20 -11.62 8.57
C THR A 289 9.72 -11.98 9.98
N SER A 290 9.10 -11.02 10.68
CA SER A 290 8.57 -11.16 12.04
C SER A 290 7.36 -10.24 12.26
N ALA A 291 6.63 -10.42 13.37
CA ALA A 291 5.46 -9.59 13.65
C ALA A 291 5.86 -8.12 13.90
N ALA A 292 5.17 -7.18 13.24
CA ALA A 292 5.30 -5.76 13.56
C ALA A 292 4.67 -5.43 14.92
N THR A 293 5.26 -4.46 15.62
CA THR A 293 4.59 -3.76 16.73
C THR A 293 4.22 -2.34 16.30
N PRO A 294 3.44 -1.57 17.08
CA PRO A 294 3.10 -0.17 16.77
C PRO A 294 4.29 0.79 16.62
N SER A 295 5.48 0.35 17.03
CA SER A 295 6.73 1.09 16.92
C SER A 295 7.67 0.58 15.82
N ALA A 296 7.15 -0.28 14.93
CA ALA A 296 7.79 -0.58 13.67
C ALA A 296 7.87 0.69 12.80
N ALA A 297 8.97 0.80 12.04
CA ALA A 297 9.22 1.90 11.13
C ALA A 297 9.97 1.41 9.90
N GLY A 298 9.52 1.83 8.72
CA GLY A 298 10.35 1.82 7.52
C GLY A 298 11.51 2.81 7.69
N VAL A 299 12.69 2.41 7.23
CA VAL A 299 13.89 3.24 7.23
C VAL A 299 14.63 3.08 5.93
N LEU A 300 15.36 4.14 5.57
CA LEU A 300 16.39 4.07 4.54
C LEU A 300 17.76 3.94 5.20
N PHE A 301 18.69 3.33 4.49
CA PHE A 301 20.10 3.26 4.86
C PHE A 301 20.95 4.06 3.89
N ASN A 302 21.74 5.00 4.42
CA ASN A 302 22.75 5.73 3.66
C ASN A 302 24.08 4.95 3.74
N PRO A 303 24.56 4.32 2.65
CA PRO A 303 25.77 3.50 2.68
C PRO A 303 27.05 4.31 2.93
N THR A 304 27.06 5.60 2.58
CA THR A 304 28.21 6.50 2.77
C THR A 304 28.30 6.96 4.23
N ALA A 305 27.19 7.44 4.80
CA ALA A 305 27.14 7.90 6.18
C ALA A 305 27.05 6.74 7.20
N LYS A 306 26.62 5.55 6.74
CA LYS A 306 26.27 4.39 7.58
C LYS A 306 25.16 4.70 8.59
N GLU A 307 24.24 5.57 8.19
CA GLU A 307 23.16 6.08 9.04
C GLU A 307 21.79 5.63 8.52
N LEU A 308 20.85 5.49 9.45
CA LEU A 308 19.44 5.23 9.16
C LEU A 308 18.64 6.52 9.23
N SER A 309 17.61 6.62 8.40
CA SER A 309 16.64 7.72 8.48
C SER A 309 15.23 7.17 8.32
N PHE A 310 14.28 7.76 9.04
CA PHE A 310 12.87 7.40 8.95
C PHE A 310 12.35 7.51 7.52
N VAL A 311 11.50 6.55 7.17
CA VAL A 311 10.68 6.58 5.95
C VAL A 311 9.23 6.36 6.36
N PRO A 312 8.30 7.25 5.94
CA PRO A 312 6.88 7.07 6.15
C PRO A 312 6.43 5.67 5.74
N SER A 313 5.74 4.99 6.65
CA SER A 313 5.47 3.57 6.51
C SER A 313 4.17 3.18 7.19
N THR A 314 3.37 2.36 6.50
CA THR A 314 2.17 1.75 7.06
C THR A 314 2.28 0.23 7.03
N PHE A 315 1.67 -0.44 7.99
CA PHE A 315 1.73 -1.89 8.17
C PHE A 315 0.34 -2.49 8.05
N ALA A 316 0.20 -3.55 7.26
CA ALA A 316 -1.05 -4.29 7.11
C ALA A 316 -0.78 -5.79 7.11
N LYS A 317 -1.71 -6.59 7.65
CA LYS A 317 -1.65 -8.05 7.54
C LYS A 317 -2.22 -8.49 6.19
N ALA A 318 -1.52 -9.38 5.50
CA ALA A 318 -1.95 -10.07 4.30
C ALA A 318 -1.43 -11.52 4.35
N ASP A 319 -2.31 -12.51 4.21
CA ASP A 319 -1.97 -13.94 4.13
C ASP A 319 -0.91 -14.39 5.16
N ASP A 320 -1.23 -14.18 6.44
CA ASP A 320 -0.40 -14.47 7.63
C ASP A 320 0.93 -13.70 7.77
N LYS A 321 1.24 -12.78 6.85
CA LYS A 321 2.42 -11.92 6.91
C LYS A 321 2.04 -10.46 7.11
N THR A 322 2.89 -9.71 7.80
CA THR A 322 2.76 -8.25 7.83
C THR A 322 3.55 -7.67 6.66
N ILE A 323 2.91 -6.83 5.87
CA ILE A 323 3.54 -6.08 4.77
C ILE A 323 3.71 -4.63 5.22
N ALA A 324 4.94 -4.11 5.11
CA ALA A 324 5.21 -2.68 5.23
C ALA A 324 5.05 -2.02 3.87
N THR A 325 4.32 -0.91 3.81
CA THR A 325 4.25 -0.01 2.67
C THR A 325 5.03 1.26 2.99
N LEU A 326 6.19 1.45 2.36
CA LEU A 326 7.06 2.60 2.53
C LEU A 326 6.76 3.65 1.44
N LYS A 327 6.70 4.93 1.82
CA LYS A 327 6.40 6.05 0.91
C LYS A 327 7.56 7.03 0.87
N ARG A 328 8.20 7.16 -0.29
CA ARG A 328 9.31 8.09 -0.48
C ARG A 328 9.57 8.46 -1.94
N ASP A 329 9.99 9.69 -2.14
CA ASP A 329 10.43 10.28 -3.41
C ASP A 329 11.92 10.04 -3.72
N GLY A 330 12.37 8.77 -3.79
CA GLY A 330 13.73 8.50 -4.25
C GLY A 330 14.19 7.04 -4.21
N SER A 331 15.26 6.75 -4.96
CA SER A 331 15.96 5.46 -4.95
C SER A 331 16.82 5.33 -3.68
N SER A 332 16.83 4.15 -3.05
CA SER A 332 17.62 3.92 -1.83
C SER A 332 17.61 2.45 -1.41
N ILE A 333 18.39 2.15 -0.37
CA ILE A 333 18.32 0.90 0.37
C ILE A 333 17.29 1.07 1.49
N TYR A 334 16.28 0.20 1.50
CA TYR A 334 15.17 0.24 2.45
C TYR A 334 15.10 -1.02 3.29
N THR A 335 14.70 -0.86 4.55
CA THR A 335 14.34 -1.98 5.43
C THR A 335 13.27 -1.53 6.43
N VAL A 336 12.86 -2.45 7.29
CA VAL A 336 11.93 -2.18 8.40
C VAL A 336 12.63 -2.50 9.69
N ILE A 337 12.51 -1.61 10.66
CA ILE A 337 13.05 -1.78 12.01
C ILE A 337 11.94 -1.75 13.05
N GLN A 338 12.25 -2.36 14.17
CA GLN A 338 11.60 -2.17 15.45
C GLN A 338 12.48 -1.24 16.28
N GLY A 339 12.05 0.00 16.46
CA GLY A 339 12.73 0.93 17.34
C GLY A 339 12.77 0.41 18.77
N LYS A 340 13.86 0.69 19.47
CA LYS A 340 13.91 0.51 20.92
C LYS A 340 13.38 1.77 21.59
N THR A 341 12.52 1.58 22.59
CA THR A 341 12.03 2.68 23.42
C THR A 341 13.21 3.45 24.00
N ALA A 342 13.43 4.66 23.49
CA ALA A 342 14.44 5.55 24.04
C ALA A 342 14.00 5.97 25.45
N ARG A 343 14.86 5.73 26.44
CA ARG A 343 14.66 6.26 27.80
C ARG A 343 15.39 7.59 27.87
N PHE A 344 14.65 8.67 27.70
CA PHE A 344 15.12 9.98 28.10
C PHE A 344 15.15 10.05 29.63
N ASN A 345 16.21 10.61 30.19
CA ASN A 345 16.43 10.69 31.63
C ASN A 345 15.56 11.75 32.30
N ASP A 346 15.01 12.69 31.53
CA ASP A 346 14.12 13.72 32.01
C ASP A 346 12.66 13.29 32.01
N ALA A 347 11.91 13.80 32.98
CA ALA A 347 10.50 13.46 33.16
C ALA A 347 9.66 14.04 32.01
N LEU A 348 9.14 13.15 31.17
CA LEU A 348 8.17 13.50 30.12
C LEU A 348 6.78 13.74 30.74
N PRO A 349 6.08 14.83 30.36
CA PRO A 349 4.67 14.99 30.71
C PRO A 349 3.84 13.78 30.28
N PHE A 350 2.90 13.33 31.12
CA PHE A 350 2.08 12.15 30.85
C PHE A 350 1.38 12.20 29.48
N TRP A 351 0.86 13.36 29.10
CA TRP A 351 0.17 13.57 27.82
C TRP A 351 1.07 13.50 26.58
N SER A 352 2.39 13.73 26.72
CA SER A 352 3.34 13.71 25.60
C SER A 352 4.15 12.42 25.54
N LYS A 353 4.18 11.64 26.61
CA LYS A 353 5.08 10.50 26.78
C LYS A 353 5.03 9.53 25.60
N ASN A 354 3.83 9.01 25.29
CA ASN A 354 3.65 8.04 24.20
C ASN A 354 4.03 8.63 22.83
N ALA A 355 3.74 9.91 22.60
CA ALA A 355 4.09 10.59 21.36
C ALA A 355 5.60 10.70 21.19
N VAL A 356 6.30 11.16 22.23
CA VAL A 356 7.76 11.32 22.23
C VAL A 356 8.46 9.97 22.10
N GLU A 357 8.03 8.96 22.86
CA GLU A 357 8.57 7.60 22.80
C GLU A 357 8.37 6.98 21.41
N SER A 358 7.15 7.02 20.86
CA SER A 358 6.87 6.44 19.54
C SER A 358 7.64 7.13 18.41
N LEU A 359 7.77 8.47 18.45
CA LEU A 359 8.54 9.19 17.45
C LEU A 359 10.04 8.95 17.58
N SER A 360 10.54 8.71 18.79
CA SER A 360 11.96 8.35 18.99
C SER A 360 12.24 6.94 18.48
N GLU A 361 11.35 5.98 18.73
CA GLU A 361 11.43 4.62 18.19
C GLU A 361 11.42 4.61 16.65
N LYS A 362 10.67 5.53 16.05
CA LYS A 362 10.60 5.72 14.59
C LYS A 362 11.78 6.54 14.03
N LEU A 363 12.77 6.90 14.85
CA LEU A 363 13.90 7.76 14.47
C LEU A 363 13.47 9.15 13.96
N ILE A 364 12.30 9.65 14.34
CA ILE A 364 11.80 10.99 13.96
C ILE A 364 12.29 12.04 14.95
N VAL A 365 12.27 11.69 16.23
CA VAL A 365 12.68 12.56 17.34
C VAL A 365 14.00 12.06 17.93
N GLU A 366 14.95 12.97 18.01
CA GLU A 366 16.24 12.78 18.65
C GLU A 366 16.33 13.63 19.93
N GLY A 367 17.07 13.14 20.92
CA GLY A 367 17.40 13.90 22.12
C GLY A 367 18.36 15.05 21.85
N THR A 368 18.57 15.90 22.84
CA THR A 368 19.49 17.05 22.74
C THR A 368 20.90 16.73 23.26
N GLY A 369 21.17 15.45 23.52
CA GLY A 369 22.41 14.94 24.11
C GLY A 369 22.22 14.50 25.56
N LYS A 370 23.22 13.77 26.11
CA LYS A 370 23.22 13.27 27.50
C LYS A 370 21.94 12.48 27.89
N ASN A 371 21.31 11.83 26.92
CA ASN A 371 20.01 11.14 27.06
C ASN A 371 18.86 12.05 27.54
N LEU A 372 18.85 13.33 27.16
CA LEU A 372 17.77 14.27 27.49
C LEU A 372 16.89 14.57 26.27
N PHE A 373 15.59 14.78 26.51
CA PHE A 373 14.65 15.25 25.49
C PHE A 373 14.35 16.76 25.60
N GLU A 374 14.39 17.31 26.80
CA GLU A 374 14.02 18.67 27.19
C GLU A 374 12.56 19.05 26.84
N PRO A 375 11.54 18.35 27.39
CA PRO A 375 10.15 18.48 26.95
C PRO A 375 9.58 19.90 27.10
N LYS A 376 10.06 20.67 28.09
CA LYS A 376 9.60 22.03 28.38
C LYS A 376 10.40 23.12 27.67
N ARG A 377 11.52 22.78 27.02
CA ARG A 377 12.33 23.76 26.30
C ARG A 377 11.57 24.24 25.06
N GLY A 378 11.59 25.55 24.81
CA GLY A 378 11.09 26.12 23.57
C GLY A 378 11.82 25.53 22.36
N ILE A 379 11.07 25.17 21.32
CA ILE A 379 11.64 24.62 20.09
C ILE A 379 11.85 25.76 19.07
N THR A 380 12.97 25.74 18.36
CA THR A 380 13.25 26.76 17.33
C THR A 380 12.56 26.40 16.01
N ARG A 381 12.42 27.40 15.12
CA ARG A 381 11.90 27.19 13.77
C ARG A 381 12.70 26.17 12.97
N ALA A 382 14.04 26.18 13.08
CA ALA A 382 14.90 25.21 12.41
C ALA A 382 14.75 23.79 13.00
N GLU A 383 14.67 23.66 14.32
CA GLU A 383 14.44 22.36 14.98
C GLU A 383 13.09 21.76 14.58
N PHE A 384 12.04 22.58 14.53
CA PHE A 384 10.74 22.10 14.11
C PHE A 384 10.70 21.72 12.62
N ALA A 385 11.34 22.51 11.75
CA ALA A 385 11.50 22.17 10.34
C ALA A 385 12.22 20.82 10.16
N ALA A 386 13.23 20.53 10.99
CA ALA A 386 13.90 19.23 10.97
C ALA A 386 12.99 18.08 11.37
N LEU A 387 12.16 18.25 12.40
CA LEU A 387 11.19 17.21 12.79
C LEU A 387 10.20 16.90 11.67
N VAL A 388 9.60 17.92 11.05
CA VAL A 388 8.59 17.70 10.00
C VAL A 388 9.20 17.14 8.71
N ILE A 389 10.41 17.56 8.34
CA ILE A 389 11.10 17.02 7.16
C ILE A 389 11.47 15.56 7.37
N ARG A 390 11.98 15.23 8.57
CA ARG A 390 12.30 13.85 8.93
C ARG A 390 11.05 12.98 8.95
N SER A 391 9.93 13.46 9.51
CA SER A 391 8.67 12.70 9.57
C SER A 391 7.99 12.52 8.21
N LEU A 392 8.37 13.31 7.20
CA LEU A 392 7.99 13.11 5.79
C LEU A 392 8.98 12.21 5.03
N GLY A 393 10.09 11.79 5.65
CA GLY A 393 11.15 11.04 4.98
C GLY A 393 11.81 11.82 3.83
N VAL A 394 11.78 13.15 3.87
CA VAL A 394 12.44 14.03 2.89
C VAL A 394 13.89 14.23 3.31
N GLN A 395 14.83 14.19 2.35
CA GLN A 395 16.24 14.44 2.67
C GLN A 395 16.59 15.92 2.61
N PRO A 396 17.54 16.36 3.45
CA PRO A 396 18.17 17.66 3.29
C PRO A 396 18.73 17.83 1.87
N VAL A 397 18.55 19.03 1.30
CA VAL A 397 19.09 19.36 -0.02
C VAL A 397 20.46 20.00 0.14
N THR A 398 21.41 19.57 -0.67
CA THR A 398 22.68 20.30 -0.85
C THR A 398 22.49 21.28 -2.00
N SER A 399 22.27 22.56 -1.70
CA SER A 399 22.12 23.62 -2.71
C SER A 399 23.23 24.66 -2.58
N SER A 400 23.63 25.23 -3.73
CA SER A 400 24.46 26.45 -3.78
C SER A 400 23.66 27.71 -3.50
N THR A 401 22.32 27.66 -3.63
CA THR A 401 21.41 28.79 -3.40
C THR A 401 20.29 28.41 -2.44
N TYR A 402 20.15 29.18 -1.37
CA TYR A 402 19.08 29.05 -0.38
C TYR A 402 18.07 30.18 -0.59
N LYS A 403 16.77 29.90 -0.41
CA LYS A 403 15.69 30.87 -0.63
C LYS A 403 15.70 32.03 0.38
N PHE A 404 16.31 31.84 1.55
CA PHE A 404 16.26 32.77 2.66
C PHE A 404 17.62 33.42 2.93
N ASN A 405 17.61 34.72 3.23
CA ASN A 405 18.82 35.54 3.37
C ASN A 405 19.68 35.14 4.58
N ASP A 406 19.08 34.57 5.62
CA ASP A 406 19.71 34.21 6.90
C ASP A 406 20.00 32.70 7.05
N VAL A 407 19.81 31.91 5.99
CA VAL A 407 20.15 30.48 5.97
C VAL A 407 21.55 30.30 5.40
N ILE A 408 22.51 30.13 6.32
CA ILE A 408 23.93 29.95 5.99
C ILE A 408 24.19 28.47 5.65
N SER A 409 24.75 28.20 4.47
CA SER A 409 24.96 26.86 3.91
C SER A 409 25.75 25.88 4.80
N THR A 410 26.63 26.40 5.66
CA THR A 410 27.46 25.59 6.57
C THR A 410 26.76 25.20 7.86
N LYS A 411 25.54 25.67 8.11
CA LYS A 411 24.77 25.35 9.31
C LYS A 411 24.03 24.03 9.13
N TRP A 412 23.92 23.26 10.22
CA TRP A 412 23.28 21.93 10.24
C TRP A 412 21.85 21.92 9.67
N TYR A 413 21.11 23.03 9.83
CA TYR A 413 19.73 23.13 9.38
C TYR A 413 19.59 23.58 7.92
N ALA A 414 20.67 23.99 7.25
CA ALA A 414 20.57 24.67 5.96
C ALA A 414 19.85 23.82 4.92
N GLY A 415 20.32 22.58 4.70
CA GLY A 415 19.72 21.68 3.73
C GLY A 415 18.29 21.26 4.09
N THR A 416 17.99 21.13 5.39
CA THR A 416 16.65 20.83 5.89
C THR A 416 15.67 21.97 5.62
N VAL A 417 16.07 23.20 5.91
CA VAL A 417 15.24 24.39 5.68
C VAL A 417 15.05 24.64 4.18
N ALA A 418 16.08 24.39 3.37
CA ALA A 418 15.96 24.40 1.91
C ALA A 418 14.91 23.41 1.42
N ALA A 419 15.00 22.16 1.86
CA ALA A 419 14.04 21.12 1.51
C ALA A 419 12.61 21.54 1.89
N ALA A 420 12.42 22.00 3.14
CA ALA A 420 11.13 22.47 3.63
C ALA A 420 10.57 23.65 2.83
N ALA A 421 11.42 24.53 2.32
CA ALA A 421 11.01 25.65 1.48
C ALA A 421 10.66 25.21 0.05
N GLU A 422 11.41 24.27 -0.52
CA GLU A 422 11.17 23.69 -1.85
C GLU A 422 9.81 23.01 -1.93
N ILE A 423 9.43 22.27 -0.88
CA ILE A 423 8.12 21.62 -0.79
C ILE A 423 7.03 22.48 -0.14
N GLY A 424 7.29 23.78 0.07
CA GLY A 424 6.27 24.76 0.47
C GLY A 424 5.78 24.67 1.92
N LEU A 425 6.49 23.96 2.81
CA LEU A 425 6.09 23.85 4.22
C LEU A 425 6.39 25.14 4.99
N VAL A 426 7.56 25.72 4.75
CA VAL A 426 8.03 26.92 5.45
C VAL A 426 8.07 28.13 4.54
N ILE A 427 7.75 29.28 5.12
CA ILE A 427 7.75 30.58 4.47
C ILE A 427 8.58 31.53 5.33
N GLY A 428 9.32 32.42 4.67
CA GLY A 428 10.11 33.46 5.32
C GLY A 428 9.25 34.64 5.75
N ASP A 429 9.85 35.56 6.49
CA ASP A 429 9.24 36.84 6.82
C ASP A 429 9.25 37.81 5.61
N GLU A 430 8.66 38.99 5.80
CA GLU A 430 8.60 40.05 4.78
C GLU A 430 9.98 40.56 4.33
N LYS A 431 11.05 40.27 5.09
CA LYS A 431 12.43 40.63 4.77
C LYS A 431 13.17 39.49 4.07
N GLY A 432 12.49 38.38 3.77
CA GLY A 432 13.08 37.20 3.14
C GLY A 432 13.92 36.34 4.08
N ASN A 433 13.77 36.48 5.40
CA ASN A 433 14.48 35.67 6.40
C ASN A 433 13.62 34.50 6.89
N PHE A 434 14.25 33.37 7.20
CA PHE A 434 13.59 32.23 7.83
C PHE A 434 13.54 32.35 9.35
N ASN A 435 14.48 33.06 9.97
CA ASN A 435 14.69 33.17 11.42
C ASN A 435 14.91 31.80 12.10
N PRO A 436 15.94 31.03 11.71
CA PRO A 436 16.11 29.61 12.11
C PRO A 436 16.20 29.39 13.62
N ASN A 437 16.81 30.33 14.35
CA ASN A 437 17.03 30.23 15.80
C ASN A 437 15.88 30.83 16.63
N ALA A 438 14.91 31.48 16.00
CA ALA A 438 13.77 32.05 16.73
C ALA A 438 12.87 30.93 17.27
N PRO A 439 12.28 31.09 18.47
CA PRO A 439 11.26 30.18 18.98
C PRO A 439 10.04 30.19 18.04
N ILE A 440 9.48 29.01 17.78
CA ILE A 440 8.30 28.88 16.92
C ILE A 440 7.01 29.00 17.74
N THR A 441 6.00 29.65 17.19
CA THR A 441 4.67 29.75 17.82
C THR A 441 3.81 28.52 17.54
N ARG A 442 2.84 28.25 18.42
CA ARG A 442 1.91 27.12 18.25
C ARG A 442 1.11 27.19 16.95
N LYS A 443 0.72 28.38 16.50
CA LYS A 443 -0.01 28.55 15.22
C LYS A 443 0.87 28.24 14.01
N GLU A 444 2.16 28.58 14.07
CA GLU A 444 3.11 28.24 13.00
C GLU A 444 3.36 26.74 12.93
N VAL A 445 3.49 26.07 14.09
CA VAL A 445 3.57 24.61 14.17
C VAL A 445 2.35 23.96 13.50
N ALA A 446 1.14 24.43 13.84
CA ALA A 446 -0.10 23.93 13.25
C ALA A 446 -0.13 24.14 11.73
N ALA A 447 0.23 25.34 11.24
CA ALA A 447 0.24 25.64 9.81
C ALA A 447 1.20 24.75 9.02
N ILE A 448 2.42 24.53 9.53
CA ILE A 448 3.41 23.67 8.88
C ILE A 448 2.92 22.21 8.82
N VAL A 449 2.30 21.71 9.90
CA VAL A 449 1.78 20.33 9.93
C VAL A 449 0.62 20.15 8.96
N VAL A 450 -0.28 21.14 8.84
CA VAL A 450 -1.36 21.11 7.84
C VAL A 450 -0.79 21.08 6.42
N ARG A 451 0.21 21.92 6.11
CA ARG A 451 0.90 21.86 4.82
C ARG A 451 1.58 20.51 4.58
N ALA A 452 2.13 19.88 5.62
CA ALA A 452 2.71 18.55 5.52
C ALA A 452 1.66 17.46 5.19
N THR A 453 0.43 17.58 5.71
CA THR A 453 -0.67 16.69 5.30
C THR A 453 -1.04 16.86 3.82
N GLU A 454 -1.04 18.10 3.32
CA GLU A 454 -1.27 18.39 1.90
C GLU A 454 -0.18 17.82 1.00
N TYR A 455 1.09 17.99 1.40
CA TYR A 455 2.22 17.39 0.70
C TYR A 455 2.14 15.86 0.63
N ALA A 456 1.63 15.22 1.70
CA ALA A 456 1.38 13.79 1.74
C ALA A 456 0.16 13.33 0.90
N GLY A 457 -0.50 14.24 0.19
CA GLY A 457 -1.68 13.95 -0.64
C GLY A 457 -2.99 13.84 0.17
N LYS A 458 -3.00 14.30 1.43
CA LYS A 458 -4.18 14.28 2.31
C LYS A 458 -4.56 15.71 2.70
N SER A 459 -5.32 16.37 1.83
CA SER A 459 -5.83 17.70 2.15
C SER A 459 -6.87 17.63 3.28
N ILE A 460 -6.67 18.45 4.31
CA ILE A 460 -7.60 18.65 5.43
C ILE A 460 -8.15 20.08 5.45
N LYS A 461 -8.11 20.78 4.31
CA LYS A 461 -8.66 22.13 4.18
C LYS A 461 -10.14 22.12 4.49
N LEU A 462 -10.60 23.17 5.15
CA LEU A 462 -11.99 23.35 5.53
C LEU A 462 -12.61 24.47 4.71
N SER A 463 -13.93 24.41 4.56
CA SER A 463 -14.71 25.57 4.15
C SER A 463 -14.66 26.66 5.25
N ASP A 464 -14.96 27.91 4.90
CA ASP A 464 -15.01 29.00 5.89
C ASP A 464 -16.03 28.72 7.02
N ALA A 465 -17.16 28.10 6.68
CA ALA A 465 -18.18 27.72 7.65
C ALA A 465 -17.66 26.66 8.64
N ASP A 466 -17.02 25.60 8.12
CA ASP A 466 -16.45 24.53 8.94
C ASP A 466 -15.28 25.02 9.78
N ALA A 467 -14.46 25.93 9.24
CA ALA A 467 -13.35 26.53 9.97
C ALA A 467 -13.85 27.36 11.17
N ASN A 468 -14.90 28.16 10.98
CA ASN A 468 -15.51 28.91 12.08
C ASN A 468 -16.15 27.98 13.12
N ALA A 469 -16.84 26.91 12.68
CA ALA A 469 -17.43 25.93 13.58
C ALA A 469 -16.37 25.18 14.41
N ALA A 470 -15.26 24.77 13.79
CA ALA A 470 -14.15 24.09 14.46
C ALA A 470 -13.51 24.96 15.56
N LEU A 471 -13.53 26.27 15.39
CA LEU A 471 -12.92 27.23 16.32
C LEU A 471 -13.90 27.80 17.36
N ALA A 472 -15.20 27.50 17.26
CA ALA A 472 -16.25 28.16 18.05
C ALA A 472 -16.08 28.02 19.59
N GLY A 473 -15.42 26.96 20.05
CA GLY A 473 -15.15 26.73 21.48
C GLY A 473 -14.00 27.57 22.05
N PHE A 474 -13.19 28.22 21.20
CA PHE A 474 -12.00 28.94 21.59
C PHE A 474 -12.22 30.45 21.63
N LYS A 475 -11.77 31.11 22.71
CA LYS A 475 -11.97 32.55 22.91
C LYS A 475 -10.87 33.40 22.27
N ASP A 476 -9.74 32.80 21.95
CA ASP A 476 -8.53 33.45 21.44
C ASP A 476 -8.34 33.25 19.93
N THR A 477 -9.42 33.13 19.17
CA THR A 477 -9.34 32.91 17.71
C THR A 477 -8.92 34.15 16.94
N ALA A 478 -9.17 35.34 17.49
CA ALA A 478 -8.78 36.62 16.87
C ALA A 478 -7.26 36.78 16.72
N ILE A 479 -6.45 36.16 17.60
CA ILE A 479 -4.98 36.27 17.55
C ILE A 479 -4.33 35.35 16.51
N LEU A 480 -5.10 34.46 15.87
CA LEU A 480 -4.58 33.50 14.90
C LEU A 480 -4.11 34.18 13.60
N GLY A 481 -4.76 35.29 13.21
CA GLY A 481 -4.39 36.07 12.03
C GLY A 481 -4.34 35.21 10.76
N TRP A 482 -3.22 35.28 10.02
CA TRP A 482 -3.00 34.54 8.78
C TRP A 482 -3.15 33.02 8.92
N ALA A 483 -2.90 32.46 10.12
CA ALA A 483 -2.91 31.01 10.35
C ALA A 483 -4.31 30.48 10.73
N LYS A 484 -5.36 31.31 10.71
CA LYS A 484 -6.69 30.92 11.20
C LYS A 484 -7.23 29.68 10.47
N ALA A 485 -7.09 29.62 9.16
CA ALA A 485 -7.59 28.51 8.35
C ALA A 485 -6.85 27.21 8.68
N GLU A 486 -5.51 27.23 8.71
CA GLU A 486 -4.74 26.04 9.04
C GLU A 486 -4.94 25.60 10.50
N VAL A 487 -5.02 26.53 11.45
CA VAL A 487 -5.29 26.18 12.85
C VAL A 487 -6.68 25.55 12.99
N ALA A 488 -7.70 26.05 12.28
CA ALA A 488 -9.03 25.45 12.28
C ALA A 488 -9.01 24.01 11.73
N ALA A 489 -8.32 23.79 10.60
CA ALA A 489 -8.12 22.46 10.03
C ALA A 489 -7.42 21.52 11.01
N ALA A 490 -6.35 21.99 11.66
CA ALA A 490 -5.60 21.21 12.65
C ALA A 490 -6.44 20.87 13.89
N VAL A 491 -7.32 21.78 14.33
CA VAL A 491 -8.27 21.53 15.42
C VAL A 491 -9.31 20.49 15.01
N LYS A 492 -9.94 20.65 13.84
CA LYS A 492 -10.95 19.72 13.34
C LYS A 492 -10.40 18.31 13.14
N ALA A 493 -9.15 18.20 12.69
CA ALA A 493 -8.45 16.95 12.50
C ALA A 493 -7.91 16.34 13.82
N GLY A 494 -8.01 17.03 14.95
CA GLY A 494 -7.50 16.55 16.24
C GLY A 494 -5.98 16.60 16.39
N ILE A 495 -5.29 17.35 15.52
CA ILE A 495 -3.84 17.61 15.62
C ILE A 495 -3.60 18.59 16.78
N VAL A 496 -4.43 19.64 16.88
CA VAL A 496 -4.38 20.68 17.92
C VAL A 496 -5.60 20.58 18.83
N ASN A 497 -5.38 20.42 20.13
CA ASN A 497 -6.46 20.36 21.14
C ASN A 497 -6.58 21.63 22.00
N GLY A 498 -5.76 22.65 21.73
CA GLY A 498 -5.61 23.82 22.60
C GLY A 498 -4.71 23.55 23.82
N GLN A 499 -4.43 24.60 24.60
CA GLN A 499 -3.78 24.49 25.92
C GLN A 499 -4.83 24.36 27.04
N SER A 500 -6.05 24.81 26.77
CA SER A 500 -7.22 24.58 27.62
C SER A 500 -8.44 24.34 26.72
N SER A 501 -9.58 24.00 27.34
CA SER A 501 -10.85 23.83 26.62
C SER A 501 -11.34 25.09 25.90
N THR A 502 -10.80 26.28 26.25
CA THR A 502 -11.24 27.56 25.68
C THR A 502 -10.10 28.38 25.08
N ALA A 503 -8.86 27.90 25.08
CA ALA A 503 -7.70 28.64 24.56
C ALA A 503 -6.78 27.76 23.70
N ILE A 504 -6.49 28.22 22.48
CA ILE A 504 -5.50 27.60 21.59
C ILE A 504 -4.08 27.99 21.99
N ALA A 505 -3.93 29.23 22.48
CA ALA A 505 -2.69 29.95 22.72
C ALA A 505 -1.82 30.04 21.45
N GLY A 506 -2.41 30.46 20.33
CA GLY A 506 -1.76 30.42 19.01
C GLY A 506 -0.45 31.21 18.92
N ASN A 507 -0.33 32.34 19.61
CA ASN A 507 0.88 33.17 19.67
C ASN A 507 1.88 32.73 20.74
N ALA A 508 1.52 31.79 21.62
CA ALA A 508 2.48 31.26 22.59
C ALA A 508 3.53 30.40 21.87
N PHE A 509 4.76 30.44 22.39
CA PHE A 509 5.83 29.60 21.86
C PHE A 509 5.58 28.13 22.20
N ALA A 510 5.81 27.27 21.21
CA ALA A 510 5.71 25.83 21.38
C ALA A 510 6.95 25.30 22.10
N ASN A 511 6.73 24.33 23.00
CA ASN A 511 7.82 23.51 23.53
C ASN A 511 8.01 22.22 22.72
N ARG A 512 9.11 21.52 22.96
CA ARG A 512 9.46 20.28 22.25
C ARG A 512 8.41 19.17 22.41
N ALA A 513 7.81 19.05 23.59
CA ALA A 513 6.77 18.04 23.84
C ALA A 513 5.48 18.33 23.03
N GLU A 514 5.07 19.59 22.94
CA GLU A 514 3.92 20.02 22.13
C GLU A 514 4.19 19.77 20.64
N ALA A 515 5.36 20.15 20.14
CA ALA A 515 5.76 19.92 18.75
C ALA A 515 5.76 18.43 18.39
N ALA A 516 6.42 17.59 19.21
CA ALA A 516 6.42 16.14 19.02
C ALA A 516 5.01 15.55 19.04
N THR A 517 4.15 16.03 19.94
CA THR A 517 2.76 15.55 20.03
C THR A 517 1.95 15.89 18.78
N MET A 518 2.13 17.07 18.20
CA MET A 518 1.48 17.42 16.93
C MET A 518 2.01 16.59 15.76
N ILE A 519 3.32 16.30 15.72
CA ILE A 519 3.93 15.38 14.75
C ILE A 519 3.30 13.97 14.85
N ALA A 520 3.21 13.42 16.06
CA ALA A 520 2.64 12.09 16.30
C ALA A 520 1.17 11.98 15.89
N ARG A 521 0.39 13.07 16.04
CA ARG A 521 -1.03 13.09 15.67
C ARG A 521 -1.26 13.19 14.17
N TYR A 522 -0.45 13.96 13.43
CA TYR A 522 -0.72 14.13 12.00
C TYR A 522 -0.25 12.95 11.16
N LEU A 523 0.81 12.24 11.56
CA LEU A 523 1.33 11.10 10.80
C LEU A 523 0.25 10.09 10.39
N PRO A 524 -0.62 9.59 11.30
CA PRO A 524 -1.71 8.70 10.90
C PRO A 524 -2.78 9.38 10.04
N ILE A 525 -3.09 10.65 10.29
CA ILE A 525 -4.05 11.43 9.49
C ILE A 525 -3.56 11.58 8.04
N ALA A 526 -2.27 11.80 7.85
CA ALA A 526 -1.61 11.88 6.55
C ALA A 526 -1.39 10.50 5.89
N GLY A 527 -1.69 9.39 6.58
CA GLY A 527 -1.40 8.04 6.12
C GLY A 527 0.10 7.76 5.97
N LEU A 528 0.92 8.39 6.83
CA LEU A 528 2.37 8.24 6.89
C LEU A 528 2.82 7.28 8.01
N SER A 529 1.90 6.92 8.90
CA SER A 529 2.03 5.84 9.89
C SER A 529 0.67 5.24 10.20
N ASN A 530 0.60 4.06 10.81
CA ASN A 530 -0.63 3.49 11.38
C ASN A 530 -0.35 2.58 12.57
#